data_AF-A0AAE5QB41-F1
#
_entry.id   AF-A0AAE5QB41-F1
#
_cell.length_a   1.000
_cell.length_b   1.000
_cell.length_c   1.000
_cell.angle_alpha   90.00
_cell.angle_beta   90.00
_cell.angle_gamma   90.00
#
_symmetry.space_group_name_H-M   'P 1'
#
loop_
_entity.id
_entity.type
_entity.pdbx_description
1 polymer ?
#
loop_
_entity_poly.entity_id
_entity_poly.type
_entity_poly.pdbx_seq_one_letter_code
_entity_poly.pdbx_strand_id
1 'polypeptide(L)' 'MSNIKIMFGIFKKKSEKEKLQSQYEKLLSEAHKLSTTNRKMSDQKAFEADEIMKKIEMLS' A
#
# COMPACT_ATOMS: atom_id res chain seq x y z
N MET A 1 9.08 -4.76 -22.87
CA MET A 1 7.98 -4.81 -21.90
C MET A 1 8.55 -5.32 -20.58
N SER A 2 8.49 -4.49 -19.54
CA SER A 2 8.63 -4.83 -18.12
C SER A 2 9.95 -5.46 -17.64
N ASN A 3 10.96 -4.60 -17.41
CA ASN A 3 12.09 -4.92 -16.54
C ASN A 3 11.63 -4.93 -15.06
N ILE A 4 11.11 -6.06 -14.58
CA ILE A 4 11.03 -6.33 -13.13
C ILE A 4 12.43 -6.70 -12.67
N LYS A 5 13.27 -5.67 -12.48
CA LYS A 5 14.47 -5.75 -11.65
C LYS A 5 14.15 -5.06 -10.33
N ILE A 6 13.60 -5.81 -9.39
CA ILE A 6 13.80 -5.48 -7.98
C ILE A 6 14.59 -6.64 -7.39
N MET A 7 15.88 -6.59 -7.70
CA MET A 7 16.91 -7.44 -7.12
C MET A 7 16.92 -7.16 -5.61
N PHE A 8 16.44 -8.13 -4.84
CA PHE A 8 16.58 -8.20 -3.39
C PHE A 8 18.07 -8.20 -3.05
N GLY A 9 18.58 -7.05 -2.62
CA GLY A 9 19.94 -6.89 -2.15
C GLY A 9 20.07 -5.58 -1.40
N ILE A 10 20.58 -5.67 -0.18
CA ILE A 10 21.06 -4.59 0.68
C ILE A 10 19.97 -3.99 1.59
N PHE A 11 20.15 -4.16 2.90
CA PHE A 11 19.43 -3.51 4.02
C PHE A 11 19.57 -1.98 3.97
N LYS A 12 19.04 -1.32 2.94
CA LYS A 12 18.76 0.11 3.00
C LYS A 12 17.51 0.27 3.88
N LYS A 13 17.57 1.18 4.86
CA LYS A 13 16.37 1.58 5.60
C LYS A 13 15.34 1.99 4.56
N LYS A 14 14.22 1.25 4.48
CA LYS A 14 13.10 1.61 3.60
C LYS A 14 12.80 3.08 3.82
N SER A 15 12.78 3.85 2.74
CA SER A 15 12.39 5.25 2.82
C SER A 15 10.97 5.34 3.40
N GLU A 16 10.63 6.45 4.03
CA GLU A 16 9.29 6.64 4.56
C GLU A 16 8.21 6.45 3.48
N LYS A 17 8.51 6.95 2.27
CA LYS A 17 7.69 6.74 1.07
C LYS A 17 7.50 5.27 0.70
N GLU A 18 8.57 4.46 0.70
CA GLU A 18 8.47 3.01 0.43
C GLU A 18 7.69 2.26 1.50
N LYS A 19 7.81 2.66 2.78
CA LYS A 19 7.02 2.07 3.86
C LYS A 19 5.53 2.37 3.68
N LEU A 20 5.19 3.61 3.34
CA LEU A 20 3.82 4.03 3.08
C LEU A 20 3.26 3.34 1.84
N GLN A 21 4.01 3.23 0.75
CA GLN A 21 3.59 2.46 -0.44
C GLN A 21 3.30 1.00 -0.11
N SER A 22 4.17 0.34 0.66
CA SER A 22 3.95 -1.04 1.08
C SER A 22 2.71 -1.19 1.98
N GLN A 23 2.41 -0.19 2.82
CA GLN A 23 1.20 -0.17 3.63
C GLN A 23 -0.05 0.04 2.78
N TYR A 24 0.00 0.96 1.82
CA TYR A 24 -1.07 1.23 0.86
C TYR A 24 -1.48 -0.03 0.10
N GLU A 25 -0.51 -0.72 -0.51
CA GLU A 25 -0.75 -1.96 -1.27
C GLU A 25 -1.36 -3.06 -0.39
N LYS A 26 -0.90 -3.17 0.85
CA LYS A 26 -1.43 -4.13 1.81
C LYS A 26 -2.89 -3.83 2.16
N LEU A 27 -3.22 -2.57 2.44
CA LEU A 27 -4.58 -2.14 2.75
C LEU A 27 -5.52 -2.35 1.57
N LEU A 28 -5.09 -2.07 0.34
CA LEU A 28 -5.87 -2.33 -0.87
C LEU A 28 -6.13 -3.83 -1.04
N SER A 29 -5.11 -4.67 -0.84
CA SER A 29 -5.25 -6.13 -0.91
C SER A 29 -6.23 -6.67 0.14
N GLU A 30 -6.16 -6.15 1.37
CA GLU A 30 -7.09 -6.49 2.45
C GLU A 30 -8.52 -6.04 2.11
N ALA A 31 -8.69 -4.81 1.60
CA ALA A 31 -9.99 -4.30 1.17
C ALA A 31 -10.61 -5.21 0.10
N HIS A 32 -9.83 -5.58 -0.93
CA HIS A 32 -10.29 -6.50 -1.97
C HIS A 32 -10.73 -7.86 -1.42
N LYS A 33 -9.96 -8.45 -0.50
CA LYS A 33 -10.34 -9.72 0.14
C LYS A 33 -11.59 -9.59 1.01
N LEU A 34 -11.75 -8.43 1.66
CA LEU A 34 -12.91 -8.14 2.51
C LEU A 34 -14.15 -7.77 1.68
N SER A 35 -13.99 -7.31 0.44
CA SER A 35 -15.13 -6.92 -0.41
C SER A 35 -16.15 -8.06 -0.61
N THR A 36 -15.69 -9.31 -0.56
CA THR A 36 -16.53 -10.51 -0.70
C THR A 36 -17.07 -11.05 0.61
N THR A 37 -16.54 -10.63 1.76
CA THR A 37 -16.85 -11.23 3.07
C THR A 37 -17.39 -10.23 4.09
N ASN A 38 -16.89 -9.00 4.07
CA ASN A 38 -17.30 -7.92 4.96
C ASN A 38 -17.12 -6.55 4.29
N ARG A 39 -18.19 -6.08 3.67
CA ARG A 39 -18.21 -4.80 2.94
C ARG A 39 -17.83 -3.61 3.82
N LYS A 40 -18.32 -3.55 5.06
CA LYS A 40 -17.99 -2.46 5.99
C LYS A 40 -16.49 -2.38 6.26
N MET A 41 -15.85 -3.53 6.49
CA MET A 41 -14.41 -3.59 6.70
C MET A 41 -13.63 -3.31 5.42
N SER A 42 -14.15 -3.73 4.26
CA SER A 42 -13.58 -3.36 2.95
C SER A 42 -13.55 -1.85 2.76
N ASP A 43 -14.67 -1.17 2.99
CA ASP A 43 -14.79 0.28 2.84
C ASP A 43 -13.85 1.03 3.80
N GLN A 44 -13.74 0.54 5.04
CA GLN A 44 -12.80 1.07 6.03
C GLN A 44 -11.34 0.96 5.56
N LYS A 45 -10.95 -0.20 5.00
CA LYS A 45 -9.58 -0.45 4.52
C LYS A 45 -9.25 0.35 3.27
N ALA A 46 -10.22 0.54 2.38
CA ALA A 46 -10.08 1.43 1.23
C ALA A 46 -9.85 2.88 1.68
N PHE A 47 -10.62 3.37 2.66
CA PHE A 47 -10.42 4.70 3.23
C PHE A 47 -9.04 4.85 3.89
N GLU A 48 -8.59 3.87 4.66
CA GLU A 48 -7.23 3.87 5.24
C GLU A 48 -6.15 3.92 4.16
N ALA A 49 -6.35 3.25 3.01
CA ALA A 49 -5.44 3.31 1.89
C ALA A 49 -5.39 4.72 1.27
N ASP A 50 -6.54 5.37 1.07
CA ASP A 50 -6.59 6.74 0.55
C ASP A 50 -5.86 7.74 1.46
N GLU A 51 -6.00 7.59 2.79
CA GLU A 51 -5.26 8.41 3.75
C GLU A 51 -3.74 8.20 3.67
N ILE A 52 -3.29 6.97 3.42
CA ILE A 52 -1.86 6.68 3.16
C ILE A 52 -1.41 7.31 1.84
N MET A 53 -2.24 7.29 0.80
CA MET A 53 -1.93 7.90 -0.49
C MET A 53 -1.70 9.41 -0.34
N LYS A 54 -2.57 10.10 0.40
CA LYS A 54 -2.37 11.52 0.74
C LYS A 54 -1.04 11.78 1.45
N LYS A 55 -0.64 10.91 2.37
CA LYS A 55 0.68 11.02 3.06
C LYS A 55 1.84 10.84 2.08
N ILE A 56 1.71 9.95 1.10
CA ILE A 56 2.72 9.74 0.05
C ILE A 56 2.82 10.99 -0.84
N GLU A 57 1.69 11.60 -1.19
CA GLU A 57 1.63 12.85 -1.95
C GLU A 57 2.28 14.02 -1.19
N MET A 58 2.05 14.12 0.12
CA MET A 58 2.67 15.15 0.97
C MET A 58 4.19 14.99 1.13
N LEU A 59 4.72 13.78 0.87
CA LEU A 59 6.16 13.49 0.90
C LEU A 59 6.82 13.61 -0.49
N SER A 60 6.07 14.04 -1.51
CA SER A 60 6.55 14.16 -2.89
C SER A 60 7.26 15.47 -3.17
#